data_AF-A0A4U7E826-F1
#
_entry.id   AF-A0A4U7E826-F1
#
_cell.length_a   1.000
_cell.length_b   1.000
_cell.length_c   1.000
_cell.angle_alpha   90.00
_cell.angle_beta   90.00
_cell.angle_gamma   90.00
#
_symmetry.space_group_name_H-M   'P 1'
#
loop_
_entity.id
_entity.type
_entity.pdbx_description
1 polymer ?
#
loop_
_entity_poly.entity_id
_entity_poly.type
_entity_poly.pdbx_seq_one_letter_code
_entity_poly.pdbx_strand_id
1 'polypeptide(L)'
;MSGDSGRDDGAAVVREGATLAVGRDVDAPPEPTAKALRDTRRWPDWSPSIRGVESTDRYVETGTTGRVRVAGAWAPFRVTGATRLRWDWRVAGVPATGHRVDRYSGEPERCRAVIEVPLLAAPYVPVCRRALDRFAALVEGE
;
A
#
# COMPACT_ATOMS: atom_id res chain seq x y z
N MET A 1 12.70 29.28 18.69
CA MET A 1 11.66 28.54 19.43
C MET A 1 10.64 28.08 18.39
N SER A 2 11.01 27.10 17.57
CA SER A 2 10.66 25.68 17.77
C SER A 2 9.14 25.51 17.86
N GLY A 3 8.48 25.68 16.72
CA GLY A 3 7.15 25.15 16.51
C GLY A 3 7.30 23.67 16.18
N ASP A 4 7.40 22.84 17.21
CA ASP A 4 7.13 21.42 17.10
C ASP A 4 5.61 21.27 16.97
N SER A 5 5.10 21.58 15.78
CA SER A 5 3.76 21.14 15.38
C SER A 5 3.90 19.64 15.15
N GLY A 6 3.60 18.86 16.19
CA GLY A 6 3.61 17.40 16.14
C GLY A 6 2.99 16.94 14.83
N ARG A 7 3.84 16.39 13.95
CA ARG A 7 3.42 15.85 12.68
C ARG A 7 2.45 14.73 13.00
N ASP A 8 1.29 14.78 12.36
CA ASP A 8 0.30 13.73 12.51
C ASP A 8 0.80 12.53 11.70
N ASP A 9 1.73 11.79 12.30
CA ASP A 9 2.33 10.57 11.77
C ASP A 9 1.31 9.41 11.70
N GLY A 10 0.05 9.68 12.05
CA GLY A 10 -1.05 8.75 11.95
C GLY A 10 -1.57 8.60 10.52
N ALA A 11 -2.00 7.40 10.17
CA ALA A 11 -2.66 7.15 8.89
C ALA A 11 -4.01 7.90 8.78
N ALA A 12 -4.07 8.96 7.97
CA ALA A 12 -5.27 9.73 7.71
C ALA A 12 -6.20 9.00 6.72
N VAL A 13 -7.51 9.23 6.81
CA VAL A 13 -8.52 8.57 5.96
C VAL A 13 -9.39 9.63 5.31
N VAL A 14 -9.42 9.64 3.97
CA VAL A 14 -10.20 10.59 3.17
C VAL A 14 -11.09 9.82 2.20
N ARG A 15 -12.33 10.28 2.00
CA ARG A 15 -13.22 9.69 0.99
C ARG A 15 -12.90 10.26 -0.40
N GLU A 16 -12.66 9.38 -1.37
CA GLU A 16 -12.37 9.74 -2.75
C GLU A 16 -13.32 8.97 -3.68
N GLY A 17 -14.38 9.62 -4.17
CA GLY A 17 -15.37 8.96 -5.02
C GLY A 17 -16.00 7.72 -4.35
N ALA A 18 -15.70 6.53 -4.86
CA ALA A 18 -16.19 5.25 -4.36
C ALA A 18 -15.21 4.51 -3.42
N THR A 19 -14.12 5.16 -3.01
CA THR A 19 -13.09 4.59 -2.12
C THR A 19 -12.83 5.46 -0.89
N LEU A 20 -12.15 4.87 0.08
CA LEU A 20 -11.51 5.51 1.22
C LEU A 20 -10.00 5.42 1.00
N ALA A 21 -9.34 6.55 0.82
CA ALA A 21 -7.89 6.65 0.78
C ALA A 21 -7.34 6.68 2.20
N VAL A 22 -6.74 5.58 2.62
CA VAL A 22 -5.98 5.48 3.88
C VAL A 22 -4.54 5.83 3.54
N GLY A 23 -4.01 6.95 4.05
CA GLY A 23 -2.68 7.44 3.71
C GLY A 23 -1.80 7.65 4.93
N ARG A 24 -0.53 7.27 4.82
CA ARG A 24 0.51 7.46 5.84
C ARG A 24 1.69 8.17 5.19
N ASP A 25 2.17 9.22 5.85
CA ASP A 25 3.38 9.91 5.41
C ASP A 25 4.58 9.00 5.63
N VAL A 26 5.58 9.09 4.77
CA VAL A 26 6.79 8.28 4.83
C VAL A 26 7.98 9.18 4.62
N ASP A 27 8.94 9.13 5.54
CA ASP A 27 10.20 9.86 5.49
C ASP A 27 11.22 9.13 4.58
N ALA A 28 10.82 8.86 3.35
CA ALA A 28 11.65 8.27 2.31
C ALA A 28 11.25 8.78 0.91
N PRO A 29 12.17 8.75 -0.07
CA PRO A 29 11.88 9.18 -1.43
C PRO A 29 10.76 8.34 -2.09
N PRO A 30 9.95 8.94 -2.99
CA PRO A 30 8.76 8.29 -3.54
C PRO A 30 9.05 7.08 -4.43
N GLU A 31 10.08 7.11 -5.27
CA GLU A 31 10.39 6.01 -6.18
C GLU A 31 10.90 4.74 -5.46
N PRO A 32 11.87 4.81 -4.52
CA PRO A 32 12.23 3.68 -3.66
C PRO A 32 11.02 3.14 -2.88
N THR A 33 10.22 4.03 -2.30
CA THR A 33 9.01 3.65 -1.55
C THR A 33 8.02 2.90 -2.44
N ALA A 34 7.73 3.41 -3.64
CA ALA A 34 6.85 2.75 -4.59
C ALA A 34 7.40 1.39 -5.07
N LYS A 35 8.73 1.27 -5.22
CA LYS A 35 9.37 0.00 -5.56
C LYS A 35 9.23 -1.01 -4.43
N ALA A 36 9.43 -0.61 -3.18
CA ALA A 36 9.24 -1.46 -2.00
C ALA A 36 7.78 -1.92 -1.86
N LEU A 37 6.82 -1.01 -2.09
CA LEU A 37 5.39 -1.31 -2.08
C LEU A 37 5.00 -2.37 -3.13
N ARG A 38 5.72 -2.39 -4.26
CA ARG A 38 5.54 -3.35 -5.36
C ARG A 38 6.28 -4.68 -5.14
N ASP A 39 7.17 -4.81 -4.15
CA ASP A 39 7.93 -6.04 -3.91
C ASP A 39 7.04 -7.13 -3.28
N THR A 40 6.61 -8.08 -4.09
CA THR A 40 5.70 -9.17 -3.73
C THR A 40 6.30 -10.09 -2.65
N ARG A 41 7.63 -10.11 -2.51
CA ARG A 41 8.30 -10.91 -1.48
C ARG A 41 8.19 -10.28 -0.09
N ARG A 42 8.01 -8.96 -0.02
CA ARG A 42 7.92 -8.21 1.25
C ARG A 42 6.50 -7.95 1.71
N TRP A 43 5.49 -8.30 0.90
CA TRP A 43 4.08 -8.16 1.29
C TRP A 43 3.75 -8.80 2.64
N PRO A 44 4.25 -10.00 3.00
CA PRO A 44 3.99 -10.58 4.32
C PRO A 44 4.60 -9.79 5.48
N ASP A 45 5.62 -8.96 5.24
CA ASP A 45 6.32 -8.20 6.28
C ASP A 45 5.48 -7.02 6.76
N TRP A 46 4.82 -6.32 5.84
CA TRP A 46 3.99 -5.16 6.18
C TRP A 46 2.49 -5.45 6.22
N SER A 47 1.95 -6.33 5.37
CA SER A 47 0.50 -6.58 5.30
C SER A 47 0.04 -7.55 6.41
N PRO A 48 -0.86 -7.14 7.33
CA PRO A 48 -1.36 -8.04 8.37
C PRO A 48 -2.23 -9.19 7.82
N SER A 49 -2.82 -8.99 6.64
CA SER A 49 -3.76 -9.92 6.02
C SER A 49 -3.08 -10.95 5.12
N ILE A 50 -1.90 -10.63 4.57
CA ILE A 50 -1.17 -11.51 3.65
C ILE A 50 -0.14 -12.31 4.44
N ARG A 51 -0.25 -13.64 4.38
CA ARG A 51 0.65 -14.57 5.08
C ARG A 51 1.60 -15.33 4.16
N GLY A 52 1.44 -15.18 2.86
CA GLY A 52 2.25 -15.85 1.86
C GLY A 52 1.90 -15.36 0.46
N VAL A 53 2.88 -15.39 -0.43
CA VAL A 53 2.76 -14.92 -1.81
C VAL A 53 3.50 -15.87 -2.75
N GLU A 54 2.80 -16.31 -3.77
CA GLU A 54 3.38 -16.91 -4.98
C GLU A 54 3.08 -15.94 -6.12
N SER A 55 4.11 -15.42 -6.80
CA SER A 55 3.93 -14.40 -7.84
C SER A 55 4.78 -14.74 -9.07
N THR A 56 4.28 -14.42 -10.26
CA THR A 56 5.05 -14.48 -11.51
C THR A 56 6.21 -13.49 -11.50
N ASP A 57 6.00 -12.35 -10.84
CA ASP A 57 6.96 -11.23 -10.82
C ASP A 57 7.29 -10.82 -9.39
N ARG A 58 8.57 -10.49 -9.16
CA ARG A 58 8.99 -9.92 -7.87
C ARG A 58 8.39 -8.53 -7.65
N TYR A 59 8.39 -7.69 -8.68
CA TYR A 59 7.82 -6.35 -8.60
C TYR A 59 6.53 -6.31 -9.43
N VAL A 60 5.44 -5.82 -8.85
CA VAL A 60 4.12 -5.78 -9.48
C VAL A 60 4.12 -4.99 -10.79
N GLU A 61 3.86 -5.63 -11.91
CA GLU A 61 3.62 -4.98 -13.21
C GLU A 61 2.18 -5.23 -13.70
N THR A 62 1.75 -4.48 -14.71
CA THR A 62 0.45 -4.73 -15.34
C THR A 62 0.46 -6.15 -15.89
N GLY A 63 -0.50 -6.97 -15.46
CA GLY A 63 -0.59 -8.37 -15.87
C GLY A 63 0.12 -9.36 -14.95
N THR A 64 0.87 -8.91 -13.92
CA THR A 64 1.41 -9.81 -12.88
C THR A 64 0.29 -10.64 -12.27
N THR A 65 0.53 -11.94 -12.11
CA THR A 65 -0.44 -12.89 -11.54
C THR A 65 0.20 -13.73 -10.46
N GLY A 66 -0.65 -14.38 -9.66
CA GLY A 66 -0.16 -15.25 -8.61
C GLY A 66 -1.25 -15.68 -7.65
N ARG A 67 -0.83 -16.09 -6.45
CA ARG A 67 -1.68 -16.44 -5.33
C ARG A 67 -1.19 -15.75 -4.06
N VAL A 68 -2.14 -15.23 -3.29
CA VAL A 68 -1.88 -14.68 -1.95
C VAL A 68 -2.60 -15.53 -0.92
N ARG A 69 -1.97 -15.73 0.24
CA ARG A 69 -2.60 -16.41 1.38
C ARG A 69 -3.23 -15.38 2.29
N VAL A 70 -4.57 -15.30 2.29
CA VAL A 70 -5.36 -14.35 3.08
C VAL A 70 -6.43 -15.11 3.85
N ALA A 71 -6.64 -14.74 5.13
CA ALA A 71 -7.60 -15.41 6.02
C ALA A 71 -7.43 -16.96 6.06
N GLY A 72 -6.19 -17.45 5.96
CA GLY A 72 -5.86 -18.88 5.99
C GLY A 72 -5.94 -19.60 4.64
N ALA A 73 -6.60 -19.03 3.64
CA ALA A 73 -6.82 -19.64 2.32
C ALA A 73 -5.93 -19.01 1.23
N TRP A 74 -5.62 -19.78 0.19
CA TRP A 74 -4.96 -19.28 -1.02
C TRP A 74 -6.00 -18.73 -1.99
N ALA A 75 -5.83 -17.47 -2.40
CA ALA A 75 -6.68 -16.82 -3.39
C ALA A 75 -5.84 -16.35 -4.59
N PRO A 76 -6.29 -16.55 -5.84
CA PRO A 76 -5.59 -16.04 -7.00
C PRO A 76 -5.70 -14.51 -7.05
N PHE A 77 -4.65 -13.85 -7.53
CA PHE A 77 -4.69 -12.43 -7.83
C PHE A 77 -4.21 -12.13 -9.24
N ARG A 78 -4.63 -10.98 -9.76
CA ARG A 78 -4.13 -10.38 -11.00
C ARG A 78 -4.03 -8.87 -10.83
N VAL A 79 -2.88 -8.31 -11.17
CA VAL A 79 -2.69 -6.88 -11.29
C VAL A 79 -3.34 -6.40 -12.57
N THR A 80 -4.30 -5.49 -12.45
CA THR A 80 -5.10 -4.98 -13.57
C THR A 80 -4.52 -3.72 -14.18
N GLY A 81 -3.68 -3.00 -13.44
CA GLY A 81 -2.96 -1.84 -13.94
C GLY A 81 -1.83 -1.47 -12.98
N ALA A 82 -0.70 -1.07 -13.54
CA ALA A 82 0.43 -0.57 -12.79
C ALA A 82 1.10 0.59 -13.55
N THR A 83 1.40 1.65 -12.82
CA THR A 83 2.30 2.73 -13.20
C THR A 83 3.50 2.70 -12.26
N ARG A 84 4.41 3.68 -12.39
CA ARG A 84 5.57 3.79 -11.48
C ARG A 84 5.17 3.96 -10.02
N LEU A 85 4.07 4.66 -9.75
CA LEU A 85 3.66 5.05 -8.39
C LEU A 85 2.30 4.52 -7.97
N ARG A 86 1.59 3.79 -8.83
CA ARG A 86 0.25 3.30 -8.54
C ARG A 86 0.07 1.91 -9.11
N TRP A 87 -0.61 1.03 -8.40
CA TRP A 87 -1.08 -0.22 -8.97
C TRP A 87 -2.42 -0.67 -8.35
N ASP A 88 -3.17 -1.40 -9.16
CA ASP A 88 -4.51 -1.90 -8.84
C ASP A 88 -4.57 -3.40 -9.19
N TRP A 89 -5.37 -4.15 -8.46
CA TRP A 89 -5.45 -5.61 -8.60
C TRP A 89 -6.82 -6.15 -8.25
N ARG A 90 -7.05 -7.40 -8.67
CA ARG A 90 -8.19 -8.22 -8.29
C ARG A 90 -7.71 -9.42 -7.50
N VAL A 91 -8.47 -9.79 -6.49
CA VAL A 91 -8.27 -11.02 -5.71
C VAL A 91 -9.54 -11.87 -5.84
N ALA A 92 -9.39 -13.13 -6.23
CA ALA A 92 -10.50 -14.01 -6.59
C ALA A 92 -11.50 -13.40 -7.59
N GLY A 93 -11.01 -12.55 -8.51
CA GLY A 93 -11.82 -11.86 -9.51
C GLY A 93 -12.52 -10.58 -9.03
N VAL A 94 -12.49 -10.28 -7.72
CA VAL A 94 -13.11 -9.09 -7.14
C VAL A 94 -12.11 -7.93 -7.12
N PRO A 95 -12.49 -6.71 -7.53
CA PRO A 95 -11.68 -5.52 -7.32
C PRO A 95 -11.27 -5.38 -5.85
N ALA A 96 -9.98 -5.41 -5.60
CA ALA A 96 -9.42 -5.30 -4.25
C ALA A 96 -9.00 -3.85 -3.99
N THR A 97 -8.02 -3.64 -3.11
CA THR A 97 -7.49 -2.32 -2.80
C THR A 97 -6.59 -1.78 -3.91
N GLY A 98 -6.65 -0.48 -4.17
CA GLY A 98 -5.61 0.23 -4.93
C GLY A 98 -4.45 0.60 -4.02
N HIS A 99 -3.26 0.78 -4.60
CA HIS A 99 -2.07 1.21 -3.88
C HIS A 99 -1.40 2.32 -4.66
N ARG A 100 -1.05 3.42 -4.00
CA ARG A 100 -0.31 4.51 -4.63
C ARG A 100 0.69 5.17 -3.68
N VAL A 101 1.66 5.86 -4.26
CA VAL A 101 2.59 6.75 -3.57
C VAL A 101 2.42 8.15 -4.14
N ASP A 102 2.03 9.09 -3.28
CA ASP A 102 1.87 10.50 -3.62
C ASP A 102 3.14 11.28 -3.27
N ARG A 103 3.51 12.26 -4.10
CA ARG A 103 4.71 13.11 -3.89
C ARG A 103 4.33 14.40 -3.17
N TYR A 104 5.22 14.91 -2.34
CA TYR A 104 5.14 16.27 -1.82
C TYR A 104 5.94 17.24 -2.71
N SER A 105 5.36 18.39 -3.02
CA SER A 105 6.05 19.41 -3.81
C SER A 105 7.17 20.04 -2.97
N GLY A 106 8.42 19.97 -3.44
CA GLY A 106 9.57 20.54 -2.76
C GLY A 106 10.17 19.69 -1.63
N GLU A 107 9.63 18.50 -1.37
CA GLU A 107 10.14 17.57 -0.35
C GLU A 107 10.52 16.22 -1.00
N PRO A 108 11.69 16.09 -1.65
CA PRO A 108 12.06 14.89 -2.41
C PRO A 108 12.32 13.65 -1.53
N GLU A 109 12.65 13.87 -0.26
CA GLU A 109 12.92 12.82 0.74
C GLU A 109 11.65 12.40 1.50
N ARG A 110 10.46 12.85 1.05
CA ARG A 110 9.20 12.55 1.71
C ARG A 110 8.13 12.21 0.70
N CYS A 111 7.30 11.23 1.05
CA CYS A 111 6.16 10.84 0.24
C CYS A 111 5.00 10.40 1.11
N ARG A 112 3.88 10.04 0.48
CA ARG A 112 2.72 9.49 1.18
C ARG A 112 2.31 8.17 0.54
N ALA A 113 2.37 7.09 1.30
CA ALA A 113 1.88 5.79 0.87
C ALA A 113 0.38 5.70 1.15
N VAL A 114 -0.40 5.27 0.16
CA VAL A 114 -1.87 5.25 0.22
C VAL A 114 -2.41 3.89 -0.20
N ILE A 115 -3.35 3.36 0.59
CA ILE A 115 -4.20 2.23 0.23
C ILE A 115 -5.61 2.75 -0.02
N GLU A 116 -6.12 2.50 -1.22
CA GLU A 116 -7.47 2.86 -1.62
C GLU A 116 -8.41 1.70 -1.36
N VAL A 117 -9.31 1.86 -0.40
CA VAL A 117 -10.23 0.84 0.06
C VAL A 117 -11.61 1.10 -0.54
N PRO A 118 -12.22 0.17 -1.30
CA PRO A 118 -13.60 0.33 -1.74
C PRO A 118 -14.54 0.63 -0.56
N LEU A 119 -15.54 1.50 -0.73
CA LEU A 119 -16.42 1.92 0.38
C LEU A 119 -17.12 0.74 1.08
N LEU A 120 -17.49 -0.31 0.33
CA LEU A 120 -18.07 -1.54 0.88
C LEU A 120 -17.13 -2.27 1.87
N ALA A 121 -15.83 -2.04 1.75
CA ALA A 121 -14.78 -2.62 2.57
C ALA A 121 -14.30 -1.64 3.65
N ALA A 122 -15.05 -0.60 4.00
CA ALA A 122 -14.69 0.35 5.06
C ALA A 122 -14.28 -0.31 6.40
N PRO A 123 -14.88 -1.43 6.86
CA PRO A 123 -14.41 -2.13 8.06
C PRO A 123 -12.95 -2.63 7.98
N TYR A 124 -12.36 -2.68 6.79
CA TYR A 124 -10.97 -3.06 6.56
C TYR A 124 -9.96 -1.92 6.79
N VAL A 125 -10.42 -0.67 6.91
CA VAL A 125 -9.57 0.52 7.10
C VAL A 125 -8.56 0.38 8.26
N PRO A 126 -8.92 -0.11 9.46
CA PRO A 126 -7.95 -0.29 10.55
C PRO A 126 -6.80 -1.24 10.19
N VAL A 127 -7.06 -2.25 9.36
CA VAL A 127 -6.03 -3.18 8.87
C VAL A 127 -5.10 -2.47 7.89
N CYS A 128 -5.64 -1.61 7.01
CA CYS A 128 -4.86 -0.78 6.10
C CYS A 128 -3.96 0.21 6.84
N ARG A 129 -4.45 0.85 7.91
CA ARG A 129 -3.64 1.73 8.76
C ARG A 129 -2.43 0.97 9.33
N ARG A 130 -2.68 -0.18 9.96
CA ARG A 130 -1.61 -1.04 10.50
C ARG A 130 -0.63 -1.54 9.44
N ALA A 131 -1.13 -1.80 8.23
CA ALA A 131 -0.28 -2.20 7.10
C ALA A 131 0.67 -1.07 6.70
N LEU A 132 0.17 0.16 6.61
CA LEU A 132 0.95 1.34 6.28
C LEU A 132 1.94 1.72 7.38
N ASP A 133 1.57 1.59 8.66
CA ASP A 133 2.49 1.86 9.77
C ASP A 133 3.70 0.91 9.74
N ARG A 134 3.47 -0.37 9.48
CA ARG A 134 4.54 -1.36 9.30
C ARG A 134 5.37 -1.08 8.06
N PHE A 135 4.70 -0.70 6.97
CA PHE A 135 5.38 -0.39 5.72
C PHE A 135 6.30 0.82 5.87
N ALA A 136 5.83 1.90 6.49
CA ALA A 136 6.63 3.09 6.79
C ALA A 136 7.88 2.71 7.60
N ALA A 137 7.69 2.00 8.73
CA ALA A 137 8.81 1.54 9.55
C ALA A 137 9.83 0.66 8.79
N LEU A 138 9.38 -0.14 7.82
CA LEU A 138 10.26 -0.98 7.01
C LEU A 138 11.09 -0.20 5.99
N VAL A 139 10.56 0.89 5.44
CA VAL A 139 11.26 1.67 4.39
C VAL A 139 12.05 2.85 4.96
N GLU A 140 11.66 3.35 6.14
CA GLU A 140 12.39 4.39 6.87
C GLU A 140 13.57 3.83 7.67
N GLY A 141 13.52 2.54 8.02
CA GLY A 141 14.60 1.84 8.73
C GLY A 141 15.62 1.14 7.82
N GLU A 142 15.48 1.27 6.49
CA GLU A 142 16.39 0.70 5.49
C GLU A 142 17.58 1.60 5.14
#